data_AF-A0A5S4T6X4-F1
#
_entry.id   AF-A0A5S4T6X4-F1
#
_cell.length_a   1.000
_cell.length_b   1.000
_cell.length_c   1.000
_cell.angle_alpha   90.00
_cell.angle_beta   90.00
_cell.angle_gamma   90.00
#
_symmetry.space_group_name_H-M   'P 1'
#
loop_
_entity.id
_entity.type
_entity.pdbx_description
1 polymer ?
#
loop_
_entity_poly.entity_id
_entity_poly.type
_entity_poly.pdbx_seq_one_letter_code
_entity_poly.pdbx_strand_id
1 'polypeptide(L)'
;HFLVNQEKGEKHVFRKSKKYRTLCSVALGTMVTAVVAWGGTVAHADEVTTSVDTTIQRTENPATNLPEAQPNPVSEQTESMASTGQSNGAIAVTVPHDTVTQAVEEAKAEGVSTVEDSPMDLGNTRSAVETNQQISKADADTQKQVETINEVTKTYKADKATYESNKARIEQE
;
A
#
# COMPACT_ATOMS: atom_id res chain seq x y z
N HIS A 1 -28.22 -2.11 12.27
CA HIS A 1 -28.63 -3.52 12.22
C HIS A 1 -29.53 -3.70 11.00
N PHE A 2 -28.96 -4.10 9.85
CA PHE A 2 -29.73 -4.31 8.62
C PHE A 2 -29.58 -5.76 8.18
N LEU A 3 -30.68 -6.49 8.35
CA LEU A 3 -30.90 -7.84 7.88
C LEU A 3 -31.34 -7.75 6.42
N VAL A 4 -30.53 -8.24 5.49
CA VAL A 4 -30.99 -8.56 4.14
C VAL A 4 -31.51 -9.98 4.15
N ASN A 5 -32.84 -10.11 4.12
CA ASN A 5 -33.54 -11.30 3.70
C ASN A 5 -33.35 -11.45 2.19
N GLN A 6 -32.86 -12.60 1.73
CA GLN A 6 -33.05 -13.04 0.35
C GLN A 6 -33.62 -14.46 0.36
N GLU A 7 -34.90 -14.58 0.03
CA GLU A 7 -35.55 -15.85 -0.20
C GLU A 7 -35.17 -16.43 -1.59
N LYS A 8 -34.63 -17.66 -1.54
CA LYS A 8 -34.80 -18.81 -2.44
C LYS A 8 -34.94 -18.57 -3.95
N GLY A 9 -33.96 -19.08 -4.70
CA GLY A 9 -34.11 -19.50 -6.09
C GLY A 9 -32.97 -20.43 -6.55
N GLU A 10 -33.28 -21.73 -6.68
CA GLU A 10 -32.53 -22.78 -7.39
C GLU A 10 -31.13 -23.21 -6.93
N LYS A 11 -31.12 -24.37 -6.27
CA LYS A 11 -29.92 -25.19 -6.03
C LYS A 11 -29.57 -25.97 -7.30
N HIS A 12 -28.65 -25.44 -8.12
CA HIS A 12 -27.92 -26.27 -9.08
C HIS A 12 -26.84 -27.06 -8.35
N VAL A 13 -27.21 -28.29 -7.94
CA VAL A 13 -26.26 -29.23 -7.34
C VAL A 13 -25.36 -29.76 -8.45
N PHE A 14 -24.12 -29.31 -8.47
CA PHE A 14 -23.08 -29.81 -9.37
C PHE A 14 -22.94 -31.33 -9.16
N ARG A 15 -23.51 -32.14 -10.06
CA ARG A 15 -23.36 -33.60 -10.03
C ARG A 15 -21.88 -33.91 -10.29
N LYS A 16 -21.15 -34.32 -9.25
CA LYS A 16 -19.79 -34.86 -9.35
C LYS A 16 -19.80 -36.13 -10.20
N SER A 17 -19.59 -36.00 -11.50
CA SER A 17 -19.23 -37.13 -12.35
C SER A 17 -17.77 -37.49 -12.05
N LYS A 18 -17.53 -38.73 -11.61
CA LYS A 18 -16.20 -39.27 -11.25
C LYS A 18 -15.21 -39.38 -12.45
N LYS A 19 -15.58 -38.90 -13.64
CA LYS A 19 -14.79 -39.09 -14.87
C LYS A 19 -13.88 -37.92 -15.26
N TYR A 20 -13.89 -36.80 -14.53
CA TYR A 20 -13.14 -35.57 -14.90
C TYR A 20 -12.11 -35.12 -13.85
N ARG A 21 -11.46 -36.04 -13.12
CA ARG A 21 -10.39 -35.70 -12.15
C ARG A 21 -8.99 -35.49 -12.76
N THR A 22 -8.82 -35.64 -14.07
CA THR A 22 -7.53 -35.51 -14.74
C THR A 22 -7.59 -34.58 -15.94
N LEU A 23 -8.37 -33.50 -15.83
CA LEU A 23 -8.19 -32.33 -16.68
C LEU A 23 -7.23 -31.37 -15.96
N CYS A 24 -5.96 -31.80 -15.88
CA CYS A 24 -4.88 -30.82 -15.91
C CYS A 24 -5.05 -30.09 -17.22
N SER A 25 -5.39 -28.81 -17.13
CA SER A 25 -5.30 -27.83 -18.20
C SER A 25 -3.85 -27.79 -18.74
N VAL A 26 -3.53 -28.73 -19.63
CA VAL A 26 -2.35 -28.72 -20.49
C VAL A 26 -2.87 -28.40 -21.88
N ALA A 27 -3.11 -27.11 -22.11
CA ALA A 27 -3.57 -26.62 -23.40
C ALA A 27 -2.69 -25.43 -23.80
N LEU A 28 -1.46 -25.71 -24.23
CA LEU A 28 -0.73 -24.89 -25.18
C LEU A 28 0.19 -25.78 -26.03
N GLY A 29 -0.29 -26.11 -27.24
CA GLY A 29 0.52 -26.12 -28.46
C GLY A 29 1.38 -27.35 -28.80
N THR A 30 0.77 -28.40 -29.36
CA THR A 30 1.38 -29.20 -30.45
C THR A 30 0.54 -28.87 -31.70
N MET A 31 1.03 -28.56 -32.90
CA MET A 31 2.19 -29.02 -33.68
C MET A 31 2.54 -27.98 -34.74
N VAL A 32 3.82 -27.81 -35.10
CA VAL A 32 4.32 -27.93 -36.49
C VAL A 32 5.81 -28.29 -36.43
N THR A 33 6.13 -29.51 -36.84
CA THR A 33 7.48 -29.96 -37.18
C THR A 33 7.84 -29.44 -38.56
N ALA A 34 8.84 -28.56 -38.65
CA ALA A 34 9.58 -28.30 -39.88
C ALA A 34 11.08 -28.50 -39.60
N VAL A 35 11.70 -29.30 -40.46
CA VAL A 35 13.00 -29.95 -40.29
C VAL A 35 14.14 -29.03 -40.75
N VAL A 36 15.14 -28.88 -39.88
CA VAL A 36 16.59 -28.63 -40.14
C VAL A 36 16.99 -27.36 -40.90
N ALA A 37 17.62 -26.44 -40.17
CA ALA A 37 18.85 -25.78 -40.62
C ALA A 37 19.76 -25.52 -39.40
N TRP A 38 21.01 -25.93 -39.54
CA TRP A 38 22.04 -25.92 -38.50
C TRP A 38 22.40 -24.52 -38.00
N GLY A 39 22.78 -24.45 -36.72
CA GLY A 39 23.71 -23.43 -36.19
C GLY A 39 23.07 -22.10 -35.79
N GLY A 40 22.35 -22.08 -34.67
CA GLY A 40 21.84 -20.84 -34.10
C GLY A 40 21.48 -21.01 -32.63
N THR A 41 22.48 -20.76 -31.77
CA THR A 41 22.40 -20.41 -30.35
C THR A 41 21.11 -20.81 -29.63
N VAL A 42 21.21 -21.94 -28.90
CA VAL A 42 20.34 -22.20 -27.75
C VAL A 42 20.32 -20.95 -26.87
N ALA A 43 19.12 -20.47 -26.54
CA ALA A 43 18.95 -19.49 -25.49
C ALA A 43 19.53 -20.10 -24.22
N HIS A 44 20.73 -19.67 -23.85
CA HIS A 44 21.29 -19.97 -22.55
C HIS A 44 20.36 -19.30 -21.55
N ALA A 45 19.69 -20.10 -20.73
CA ALA A 45 19.29 -19.62 -19.42
C ALA A 45 20.58 -19.08 -18.77
N ASP A 46 20.52 -17.86 -18.28
CA ASP A 46 21.58 -17.22 -17.51
C ASP A 46 21.66 -17.90 -16.14
N GLU A 47 22.09 -19.16 -16.15
CA GLU A 47 22.44 -19.90 -14.95
C GLU A 47 23.84 -19.43 -14.60
N VAL A 48 23.98 -18.70 -13.48
CA VAL A 48 25.27 -18.25 -12.96
C VAL A 48 26.14 -19.49 -12.74
N THR A 49 26.94 -19.86 -13.74
CA THR A 49 27.97 -20.89 -13.62
C THR A 49 29.22 -20.23 -13.04
N THR A 50 29.17 -19.83 -11.78
CA THR A 50 30.41 -19.62 -11.02
C THR A 50 31.01 -20.99 -10.74
N SER A 51 32.12 -21.30 -11.39
CA SER A 51 32.91 -22.49 -11.07
C SER A 51 33.35 -22.39 -9.62
N VAL A 52 32.71 -23.15 -8.74
CA VAL A 52 33.15 -23.27 -7.35
C VAL A 52 34.45 -24.06 -7.37
N ASP A 53 35.58 -23.36 -7.20
CA ASP A 53 36.88 -23.97 -7.01
C ASP A 53 36.78 -24.97 -5.84
N THR A 54 36.93 -26.26 -6.14
CA THR A 54 36.71 -27.36 -5.19
C THR A 54 37.98 -27.65 -4.38
N THR A 55 38.98 -26.77 -4.43
CA THR A 55 40.21 -26.90 -3.66
C THR A 55 39.92 -26.64 -2.17
N ILE A 56 39.95 -27.69 -1.35
CA ILE A 56 39.74 -27.58 0.10
C ILE A 56 40.90 -26.81 0.73
N GLN A 57 40.64 -25.53 1.07
CA GLN A 57 41.57 -24.72 1.86
C GLN A 57 41.48 -25.12 3.33
N ARG A 58 42.64 -25.26 4.01
CA ARG A 58 42.72 -25.54 5.45
C ARG A 58 43.32 -24.34 6.17
N THR A 59 42.93 -24.15 7.42
CA THR A 59 43.53 -23.11 8.27
C THR A 59 44.89 -23.56 8.84
N GLU A 60 45.67 -22.63 9.39
CA GLU A 60 46.93 -22.96 10.11
C GLU A 60 46.68 -23.69 11.45
N ASN A 61 45.44 -23.73 11.92
CA ASN A 61 45.05 -24.44 13.12
C ASN A 61 45.12 -25.96 12.89
N PRO A 62 45.88 -26.72 13.70
CA PRO A 62 45.97 -28.19 13.58
C PRO A 62 44.72 -28.89 14.14
N ALA A 63 43.55 -28.53 13.63
CA ALA A 63 42.29 -29.15 14.01
C ALA A 63 42.21 -30.58 13.49
N THR A 64 41.90 -31.53 14.38
CA THR A 64 41.71 -32.95 14.04
C THR A 64 40.30 -33.23 13.49
N ASN A 65 39.39 -32.26 13.60
CA ASN A 65 38.03 -32.27 13.07
C ASN A 65 37.67 -30.87 12.53
N LEU A 66 36.93 -30.81 11.41
CA LEU A 66 36.56 -29.55 10.71
C LEU A 66 37.75 -28.60 10.39
N PRO A 67 38.78 -29.08 9.67
CA PRO A 67 39.96 -28.28 9.36
C PRO A 67 39.77 -27.28 8.21
N GLU A 68 38.63 -27.33 7.52
CA GLU A 68 38.33 -26.49 6.37
C GLU A 68 38.30 -25.01 6.75
N ALA A 69 38.94 -24.16 5.95
CA ALA A 69 38.85 -22.72 6.08
C ALA A 69 37.43 -22.24 5.73
N GLN A 70 37.07 -21.07 6.28
CA GLN A 70 35.81 -20.43 5.92
C GLN A 70 35.81 -20.17 4.40
N PRO A 71 34.74 -20.55 3.68
CA PRO A 71 34.65 -20.30 2.25
C PRO A 71 34.56 -18.79 1.97
N ASN A 72 34.94 -18.39 0.75
CA ASN A 72 34.73 -17.02 0.29
C ASN A 72 33.23 -16.67 0.35
N PRO A 73 32.87 -15.43 0.74
CA PRO A 73 31.48 -14.99 0.72
C PRO A 73 30.86 -15.14 -0.67
N VAL A 74 29.60 -15.58 -0.73
CA VAL A 74 28.83 -15.61 -1.97
C VAL A 74 28.50 -14.18 -2.43
N SER A 75 28.21 -13.99 -3.72
CA SER A 75 27.85 -12.69 -4.32
C SER A 75 26.69 -12.03 -3.58
N GLU A 76 25.65 -12.79 -3.28
CA GLU A 76 24.43 -12.30 -2.64
C GLU A 76 24.71 -11.82 -1.21
N GLN A 77 25.62 -12.48 -0.50
CA GLN A 77 26.04 -12.06 0.83
C GLN A 77 26.82 -10.75 0.75
N THR A 78 27.75 -10.64 -0.20
CA THR A 78 28.54 -9.43 -0.43
C THR A 78 27.65 -8.24 -0.78
N GLU A 79 26.70 -8.44 -1.69
CA GLU A 79 25.74 -7.42 -2.13
C GLU A 79 24.77 -7.02 -1.01
N SER A 80 24.24 -8.00 -0.26
CA SER A 80 23.37 -7.73 0.87
C SER A 80 24.09 -6.95 1.97
N MET A 81 25.35 -7.30 2.26
CA MET A 81 26.16 -6.57 3.23
C MET A 81 26.49 -5.16 2.76
N ALA A 82 26.80 -4.97 1.47
CA ALA A 82 27.05 -3.65 0.89
C ALA A 82 25.80 -2.74 0.93
N SER A 83 24.60 -3.34 0.91
CA SER A 83 23.31 -2.64 0.99
C SER A 83 22.83 -2.39 2.43
N THR A 84 23.64 -2.72 3.43
CA THR A 84 23.25 -2.56 4.85
C THR A 84 22.89 -1.11 5.16
N GLY A 85 21.71 -0.92 5.76
CA GLY A 85 21.21 0.41 6.15
C GLY A 85 20.49 1.17 5.02
N GLN A 86 20.45 0.62 3.80
CA GLN A 86 19.62 1.15 2.73
C GLN A 86 18.17 0.70 2.90
N SER A 87 17.23 1.57 2.55
CA SER A 87 15.80 1.29 2.55
C SER A 87 15.21 1.68 1.20
N ASN A 88 14.33 0.85 0.66
CA ASN A 88 13.59 1.16 -0.56
C ASN A 88 12.10 1.25 -0.25
N GLY A 89 11.50 2.42 -0.51
CA GLY A 89 10.11 2.72 -0.20
C GLY A 89 9.82 3.00 1.28
N ALA A 90 8.54 3.17 1.59
CA ALA A 90 8.00 3.40 2.92
C ALA A 90 6.59 2.78 3.05
N ILE A 91 6.16 2.53 4.28
CA ILE A 91 4.78 2.09 4.56
C ILE A 91 3.93 3.34 4.77
N ALA A 92 2.90 3.51 3.94
CA ALA A 92 1.98 4.63 4.08
C ALA A 92 1.07 4.43 5.30
N VAL A 93 0.90 5.49 6.09
CA VAL A 93 -0.02 5.55 7.23
C VAL A 93 -0.92 6.76 7.04
N THR A 94 -2.24 6.56 7.10
CA THR A 94 -3.24 7.60 6.86
C THR A 94 -4.10 7.80 8.10
N VAL A 95 -4.31 9.06 8.48
CA VAL A 95 -5.22 9.45 9.54
C VAL A 95 -6.63 9.65 8.96
N PRO A 96 -7.68 9.10 9.59
CA PRO A 96 -9.06 9.33 9.16
C PRO A 96 -9.43 10.82 9.20
N HIS A 97 -10.08 11.31 8.15
CA HIS A 97 -10.45 12.73 7.99
C HIS A 97 -11.95 12.96 7.78
N ASP A 98 -12.78 11.93 8.00
CA ASP A 98 -14.23 11.94 7.76
C ASP A 98 -14.95 13.09 8.49
N THR A 99 -14.48 13.45 9.69
CA THR A 99 -15.05 14.54 10.49
C THR A 99 -14.81 15.92 9.87
N VAL A 100 -13.64 16.14 9.26
CA VAL A 100 -13.33 17.37 8.52
C VAL A 100 -14.19 17.43 7.26
N THR A 101 -14.30 16.32 6.54
CA THR A 101 -15.17 16.23 5.35
C THR A 101 -16.62 16.58 5.68
N GLN A 102 -17.16 16.01 6.77
CA GLN A 102 -18.51 16.33 7.22
C GLN A 102 -18.67 17.82 7.57
N ALA A 103 -17.73 18.40 8.33
CA ALA A 103 -17.79 19.82 8.69
C ALA A 103 -17.73 20.74 7.45
N VAL A 104 -16.91 20.39 6.45
CA VAL A 104 -16.85 21.10 5.16
C VAL A 104 -18.18 21.03 4.42
N GLU A 105 -18.82 19.86 4.37
CA GLU A 105 -20.12 19.69 3.72
C GLU A 105 -21.22 20.52 4.41
N GLU A 106 -21.24 20.55 5.75
CA GLU A 106 -22.17 21.38 6.52
C GLU A 106 -21.93 22.87 6.28
N ALA A 107 -20.67 23.32 6.22
CA ALA A 107 -20.32 24.70 5.92
C ALA A 107 -20.76 25.11 4.49
N LYS A 108 -20.52 24.24 3.50
CA LYS A 108 -20.96 24.46 2.12
C LYS A 108 -22.47 24.56 2.00
N ALA A 109 -23.22 23.72 2.73
CA ALA A 109 -24.68 23.76 2.74
C ALA A 109 -25.24 25.10 3.23
N GLU A 110 -24.50 25.78 4.11
CA GLU A 110 -24.85 27.09 4.64
C GLU A 110 -24.44 28.25 3.72
N GLY A 111 -23.67 27.96 2.66
CA GLY A 111 -23.17 28.94 1.70
C GLY A 111 -21.76 29.44 2.01
N VAL A 112 -21.04 28.81 2.94
CA VAL A 112 -19.63 29.11 3.21
C VAL A 112 -18.77 28.51 2.10
N SER A 113 -17.91 29.32 1.49
CA SER A 113 -16.92 28.84 0.52
C SER A 113 -15.77 28.14 1.23
N THR A 114 -15.39 26.96 0.75
CA THR A 114 -14.28 26.18 1.30
C THR A 114 -13.28 25.86 0.19
N VAL A 115 -11.99 25.88 0.52
CA VAL A 115 -10.91 25.48 -0.38
C VAL A 115 -10.18 24.30 0.25
N GLU A 116 -9.90 23.27 -0.54
CA GLU A 116 -9.08 22.14 -0.11
C GLU A 116 -7.62 22.44 -0.47
N ASP A 117 -6.77 22.45 0.56
CA ASP A 117 -5.33 22.66 0.41
C ASP A 117 -4.60 21.36 0.07
N SER A 118 -3.30 21.48 -0.22
CA SER A 118 -2.47 20.30 -0.48
C SER A 118 -2.39 19.37 0.74
N PRO A 119 -2.30 18.03 0.54
CA PRO A 119 -2.17 17.09 1.64
C PRO A 119 -0.97 17.39 2.54
N MET A 120 -1.14 17.20 3.85
CA MET A 120 -0.06 17.36 4.82
C MET A 120 0.94 16.19 4.71
N ASP A 121 2.18 16.48 4.28
CA ASP A 121 3.27 15.52 4.31
C ASP A 121 4.04 15.59 5.63
N LEU A 122 4.01 14.49 6.39
CA LEU A 122 4.70 14.35 7.69
C LEU A 122 6.05 13.62 7.58
N GLY A 123 6.45 13.24 6.38
CA GLY A 123 7.69 12.54 6.09
C GLY A 123 7.72 11.08 6.56
N ASN A 124 8.88 10.44 6.38
CA ASN A 124 9.12 9.05 6.77
C ASN A 124 9.70 8.98 8.19
N THR A 125 9.19 8.05 8.99
CA THR A 125 9.67 7.76 10.35
C THR A 125 10.44 6.43 10.36
N ARG A 126 11.35 6.26 11.33
CA ARG A 126 12.16 5.03 11.46
C ARG A 126 11.80 4.20 12.68
N SER A 127 10.89 4.70 13.52
CA SER A 127 10.43 4.04 14.74
C SER A 127 8.93 4.23 14.95
N ALA A 128 8.31 3.30 15.67
CA ALA A 128 6.90 3.38 16.02
C ALA A 128 6.58 4.61 16.89
N VAL A 129 7.53 5.05 17.74
CA VAL A 129 7.35 6.23 18.60
C VAL A 129 7.27 7.50 17.76
N GLU A 130 8.18 7.67 16.80
CA GLU A 130 8.13 8.81 15.86
C GLU A 130 6.85 8.76 15.02
N THR A 131 6.44 7.58 14.53
CA THR A 131 5.17 7.42 13.80
C THR A 131 3.98 7.88 14.62
N ASN A 132 3.88 7.45 15.87
CA ASN A 132 2.78 7.85 16.75
C ASN A 132 2.79 9.35 17.05
N GLN A 133 3.96 9.96 17.19
CA GLN A 133 4.05 11.42 17.36
C GLN A 133 3.53 12.17 16.12
N GLN A 134 3.83 11.69 14.91
CA GLN A 134 3.32 12.29 13.68
C GLN A 134 1.81 12.07 13.54
N ILE A 135 1.29 10.88 13.87
CA ILE A 135 -0.16 10.61 13.92
C ILE A 135 -0.86 11.58 14.88
N SER A 136 -0.34 11.76 16.10
CA SER A 136 -0.95 12.69 17.07
C SER A 136 -0.97 14.14 16.58
N LYS A 137 0.01 14.57 15.79
CA LYS A 137 -0.01 15.91 15.18
C LYS A 137 -1.10 16.01 14.11
N ALA A 138 -1.25 15.01 13.25
CA ALA A 138 -2.32 14.97 12.26
C ALA A 138 -3.71 14.91 12.91
N ASP A 139 -3.88 14.13 13.99
CA ASP A 139 -5.13 14.07 14.74
C ASP A 139 -5.50 15.42 15.35
N ALA A 140 -4.52 16.10 15.97
CA ALA A 140 -4.72 17.43 16.56
C ALA A 140 -5.04 18.49 15.51
N ASP A 141 -4.39 18.42 14.34
CA ASP A 141 -4.67 19.32 13.23
C ASP A 141 -6.07 19.09 12.66
N THR A 142 -6.48 17.83 12.48
CA THR A 142 -7.83 17.44 12.06
C THR A 142 -8.89 18.01 13.00
N GLN A 143 -8.69 17.88 14.32
CA GLN A 143 -9.60 18.45 15.32
C GLN A 143 -9.68 19.99 15.21
N LYS A 144 -8.53 20.65 15.07
CA LYS A 144 -8.45 22.11 14.94
C LYS A 144 -9.14 22.61 13.66
N GLN A 145 -9.02 21.88 12.55
CA GLN A 145 -9.70 22.21 11.30
C GLN A 145 -11.23 22.15 11.50
N VAL A 146 -11.74 21.07 12.12
CA VAL A 146 -13.18 20.94 12.43
C VAL A 146 -13.66 22.10 13.30
N GLU A 147 -12.94 22.44 14.38
CA GLU A 147 -13.29 23.56 15.26
C GLU A 147 -13.36 24.88 14.50
N THR A 148 -12.34 25.17 13.68
CA THR A 148 -12.26 26.41 12.90
C THR A 148 -13.41 26.50 11.89
N ILE A 149 -13.69 25.42 11.17
CA ILE A 149 -14.80 25.36 10.18
C ILE A 149 -16.13 25.60 10.87
N ASN A 150 -16.37 24.95 12.02
CA ASN A 150 -17.60 25.10 12.78
C ASN A 150 -17.78 26.52 13.33
N GLU A 151 -16.71 27.15 13.81
CA GLU A 151 -16.75 28.53 14.31
C GLU A 151 -17.07 29.53 13.20
N VAL A 152 -16.40 29.42 12.05
CA VAL A 152 -16.66 30.27 10.87
C VAL A 152 -18.10 30.09 10.39
N THR A 153 -18.57 28.84 10.29
CA THR A 153 -19.93 28.53 9.87
C THR A 153 -20.97 29.10 10.84
N LYS A 154 -20.74 28.98 12.14
CA LYS A 154 -21.63 29.54 13.17
C LYS A 154 -21.70 31.07 13.08
N THR A 155 -20.56 31.72 12.91
CA THR A 155 -20.47 33.18 12.77
C THR A 155 -21.22 33.63 11.51
N TYR A 156 -21.00 32.96 10.38
CA TYR A 156 -21.70 33.25 9.13
C TYR A 156 -23.23 33.14 9.26
N LYS A 157 -23.74 32.09 9.92
CA LYS A 157 -25.19 31.96 10.17
C LYS A 157 -25.75 33.12 11.00
N ALA A 158 -25.03 33.54 12.03
CA ALA A 158 -25.44 34.66 12.89
C ALA A 158 -25.45 35.99 12.13
N ASP A 159 -24.42 36.23 11.31
CA ASP A 159 -24.31 37.44 10.49
C ASP A 159 -25.42 37.47 9.42
N LYS A 160 -25.70 36.33 8.79
CA LYS A 160 -26.80 36.20 7.81
C LYS A 160 -28.16 36.52 8.44
N ALA A 161 -28.45 35.97 9.62
CA ALA A 161 -29.70 36.26 10.34
C ALA A 161 -29.80 37.75 10.73
N THR A 162 -28.68 38.35 11.16
CA THR A 162 -28.62 39.78 11.50
C THR A 162 -28.84 40.65 10.27
N TYR A 163 -28.26 40.29 9.13
CA TYR A 163 -28.45 40.97 7.85
C TYR A 163 -29.91 40.89 7.39
N GLU A 164 -30.53 39.72 7.42
CA GLU A 164 -31.93 39.53 7.04
C GLU A 164 -32.89 40.34 7.92
N SER A 165 -32.64 40.37 9.24
CA SER A 165 -33.41 41.20 10.19
C SER A 165 -33.27 42.70 9.90
N ASN A 166 -32.04 43.18 9.66
CA ASN A 166 -31.79 44.57 9.31
C ASN A 166 -32.44 44.97 7.99
N LYS A 167 -32.36 44.10 6.98
CA LYS A 167 -33.01 44.31 5.68
C LYS A 167 -34.53 44.43 5.82
N ALA A 168 -35.16 43.52 6.55
CA ALA A 168 -36.61 43.55 6.78
C ALA A 168 -37.07 44.82 7.51
N ARG A 169 -36.27 45.32 8.47
CA ARG A 169 -36.56 46.60 9.14
C ARG A 169 -36.50 47.78 8.17
N ILE A 170 -35.48 47.84 7.32
CA ILE A 170 -35.30 48.94 6.35
C ILE A 170 -36.41 48.94 5.30
N GLU A 171 -36.88 47.77 4.85
CA GLU A 171 -37.97 47.67 3.87
C GLU A 171 -39.35 48.04 4.45
N GLN A 172 -39.47 48.15 5.79
CA GLN A 172 -40.70 48.55 6.48
C GLN A 172 -40.74 50.04 6.84
N GLU A 173 -39.62 50.76 6.73
CA GLU A 173 -39.51 52.23 6.89
C GLU A 173 -39.78 52.96 5.57
#